data_AF-A0A6M5UNE3-F1
#
_entry.id   AF-A0A6M5UNE3-F1
#
_cell.length_a   1.000
_cell.length_b   1.000
_cell.length_c   1.000
_cell.angle_alpha   90.00
_cell.angle_beta   90.00
_cell.angle_gamma   90.00
#
_symmetry.space_group_name_H-M   'P 1'
#
loop_
_entity.id
_entity.type
_entity.pdbx_description
1 polymer ?
#
loop_
_entity_poly.entity_id
_entity_poly.type
_entity_poly.pdbx_seq_one_letter_code
_entity_poly.pdbx_strand_id
1 'polypeptide(L)'
;MSAIIRAAFDYRRQVREQFQDLLEARYAAAVNDCNTVLLNARGREARIDPFSLFYGPRVRVDAYASPELREWFANHGRQTFAQFEQQYLEPEPANEQPDETPWSAAS
;
A
#
# COMPACT_ATOMS: atom_id res chain seq x y z
N MET A 1 -24.89 10.16 -15.29
CA MET A 1 -23.58 10.44 -14.64
C MET A 1 -22.54 10.70 -15.72
N SER A 2 -21.71 11.74 -15.59
CA SER A 2 -20.69 12.11 -16.59
C SER A 2 -19.66 10.98 -16.80
N ALA A 3 -19.10 10.86 -18.01
CA ALA A 3 -18.05 9.90 -18.33
C ALA A 3 -16.77 10.13 -17.49
N ILE A 4 -16.42 11.40 -17.25
CA ILE A 4 -15.28 11.80 -16.42
C ILE A 4 -15.46 11.32 -14.98
N ILE A 5 -16.68 11.47 -14.45
CA ILE A 5 -17.00 11.07 -13.08
C ILE A 5 -16.93 9.55 -12.91
N ARG A 6 -17.39 8.78 -13.91
CA ARG A 6 -17.28 7.31 -13.91
C ARG A 6 -15.82 6.86 -13.93
N ALA A 7 -15.02 7.40 -14.85
CA ALA A 7 -13.59 7.09 -14.93
C ALA A 7 -12.85 7.37 -13.61
N ALA A 8 -13.18 8.46 -12.91
CA ALA A 8 -12.60 8.77 -11.61
C ALA A 8 -12.96 7.72 -10.53
N PHE A 9 -14.20 7.21 -10.52
CA PHE A 9 -14.61 6.15 -9.60
C PHE A 9 -13.94 4.81 -9.92
N ASP A 10 -13.84 4.45 -11.19
CA ASP A 10 -13.20 3.21 -11.64
C ASP A 10 -11.71 3.21 -11.29
N TYR A 11 -11.03 4.33 -11.53
CA TYR A 11 -9.63 4.51 -11.13
C TYR A 11 -9.45 4.35 -9.61
N ARG A 12 -10.27 5.05 -8.81
CA ARG A 12 -10.20 4.94 -7.34
C ARG A 12 -10.42 3.51 -6.85
N ARG A 13 -11.33 2.77 -7.50
CA ARG A 13 -11.58 1.36 -7.20
C ARG A 13 -10.34 0.52 -7.49
N GLN A 14 -9.71 0.70 -8.65
CA GLN A 14 -8.47 -0.02 -9.00
C GLN A 14 -7.36 0.26 -7.99
N VAL A 15 -7.11 1.53 -7.62
CA VAL A 15 -6.11 1.89 -6.60
C VAL A 15 -6.42 1.22 -5.26
N ARG A 16 -7.70 1.08 -4.89
CA ARG A 16 -8.12 0.37 -3.68
C ARG A 16 -7.84 -1.12 -3.74
N GLU A 17 -8.10 -1.76 -4.88
CA GLU A 17 -7.81 -3.18 -5.11
C GLU A 17 -6.30 -3.44 -5.00
N GLN A 18 -5.48 -2.63 -5.65
CA GLN A 18 -4.01 -2.72 -5.58
C GLN A 18 -3.47 -2.51 -4.16
N PHE A 19 -4.09 -1.61 -3.39
CA PHE A 19 -3.72 -1.44 -1.99
C PHE A 19 -4.07 -2.68 -1.13
N GLN A 20 -5.16 -3.39 -1.43
CA GLN A 20 -5.47 -4.64 -0.73
C GLN A 20 -4.40 -5.70 -1.03
N ASP A 21 -4.03 -5.86 -2.30
CA ASP A 21 -2.99 -6.81 -2.72
C ASP A 21 -1.66 -6.56 -1.98
N LEU A 22 -1.27 -5.28 -1.84
CA LEU A 22 -0.12 -4.88 -1.05
C LEU A 22 -0.24 -5.31 0.42
N LEU A 23 -1.40 -5.08 1.05
CA LEU A 23 -1.60 -5.44 2.46
C LEU A 23 -1.54 -6.96 2.65
N GLU A 24 -2.13 -7.74 1.75
CA GLU A 24 -2.09 -9.20 1.77
C GLU A 24 -0.65 -9.71 1.64
N ALA A 25 0.12 -9.18 0.69
CA ALA A 25 1.53 -9.53 0.51
C ALA A 25 2.37 -9.22 1.77
N ARG A 26 2.16 -8.05 2.37
CA ARG A 26 2.86 -7.64 3.60
C ARG A 26 2.45 -8.47 4.80
N TYR A 27 1.17 -8.84 4.89
CA TYR A 27 0.66 -9.70 5.95
C TYR A 27 1.31 -11.09 5.87
N ALA A 28 1.34 -11.69 4.68
CA ALA A 28 1.97 -12.98 4.46
C ALA A 28 3.47 -12.96 4.82
N ALA A 29 4.19 -11.91 4.42
CA ALA A 29 5.60 -11.71 4.81
C ALA A 29 5.77 -11.64 6.33
N ALA A 30 4.97 -10.81 7.01
CA ALA A 30 5.03 -10.68 8.46
C ALA A 30 4.70 -12.00 9.19
N VAL A 31 3.74 -12.79 8.70
CA VAL A 31 3.43 -14.11 9.27
C VAL A 31 4.64 -15.03 9.21
N ASN A 32 5.34 -15.05 8.07
CA ASN A 32 6.54 -15.85 7.87
C ASN A 32 7.69 -15.39 8.76
N ASP A 33 7.89 -14.07 8.89
CA ASP A 33 9.01 -13.49 9.63
C ASP A 33 8.81 -13.50 11.16
N CYS A 34 7.56 -13.40 11.64
CA CYS A 34 7.22 -13.28 13.06
C CYS A 34 6.75 -14.61 13.70
N ASN A 35 7.25 -15.74 13.21
CA ASN A 35 6.91 -17.09 13.72
C ASN A 35 5.40 -17.31 13.89
N THR A 36 4.56 -16.74 13.02
CA THR A 36 3.08 -16.76 13.06
C THR A 36 2.40 -16.04 14.24
N VAL A 37 3.13 -15.47 15.21
CA VAL A 37 2.55 -14.81 16.40
C VAL A 37 2.57 -13.28 16.24
N LEU A 38 1.52 -12.75 15.61
CA LEU A 38 1.40 -11.33 15.29
C LEU A 38 0.87 -10.44 16.44
N LEU A 39 0.16 -11.03 17.41
CA LEU A 39 -0.49 -10.30 18.49
C LEU A 39 0.20 -10.55 19.82
N ASN A 40 0.25 -9.52 20.67
CA ASN A 40 0.59 -9.68 22.08
C ASN A 40 -0.60 -10.24 22.89
N ALA A 41 -0.39 -10.50 24.19
CA ALA A 41 -1.42 -11.07 25.06
C ALA A 41 -2.72 -10.23 25.07
N ARG A 42 -2.58 -8.90 25.22
CA ARG A 42 -3.71 -7.96 25.20
C ARG A 42 -4.48 -7.99 23.87
N GLY A 43 -3.78 -8.07 22.74
CA GLY A 43 -4.38 -8.16 21.41
C GLY A 43 -5.18 -9.45 21.22
N ARG A 44 -4.66 -10.57 21.73
CA ARG A 44 -5.36 -11.87 21.73
C ARG A 44 -6.60 -11.86 22.62
N GLU A 45 -6.49 -11.32 23.84
CA GLU A 45 -7.63 -11.16 24.77
C GLU A 45 -8.73 -10.28 24.18
N ALA A 46 -8.34 -9.18 23.52
CA ALA A 46 -9.25 -8.26 22.85
C ALA A 46 -9.78 -8.78 21.49
N ARG A 47 -9.37 -9.98 21.06
CA ARG A 47 -9.75 -10.60 19.77
C ARG A 47 -9.57 -9.67 18.58
N ILE A 48 -8.45 -8.93 18.58
CA ILE A 48 -8.10 -8.06 17.47
C ILE A 48 -7.79 -8.90 16.24
N ASP A 49 -8.33 -8.51 15.09
CA ASP A 49 -7.87 -9.03 13.81
C ASP A 49 -6.43 -8.52 13.55
N PRO A 50 -5.41 -9.41 13.42
CA PRO A 50 -4.04 -8.99 13.17
C PRO A 50 -3.90 -8.23 11.84
N PHE A 51 -4.70 -8.54 10.82
CA PHE A 51 -4.68 -7.85 9.53
C PHE A 51 -5.03 -6.35 9.69
N SER A 52 -5.90 -6.02 10.64
CA SER A 52 -6.24 -4.62 10.99
C SER A 52 -5.06 -3.75 11.44
N LEU A 53 -3.93 -4.34 11.83
CA LEU A 53 -2.72 -3.60 12.22
C LEU A 53 -1.98 -2.98 11.03
N PHE A 54 -2.20 -3.49 9.81
CA PHE A 54 -1.52 -3.05 8.60
C PHE A 54 -2.14 -1.79 7.98
N TYR A 55 -3.47 -1.62 8.10
CA TYR A 55 -4.19 -0.44 7.58
C TYR A 55 -4.77 0.48 8.66
N GLY A 56 -4.75 0.07 9.93
CA GLY A 56 -5.33 0.82 11.05
C GLY A 56 -4.42 1.90 11.65
N PRO A 57 -4.92 2.65 12.66
CA PRO A 57 -4.13 3.64 13.40
C PRO A 57 -2.86 3.06 14.03
N ARG A 58 -1.78 3.86 14.10
CA ARG A 58 -0.49 3.41 14.67
C ARG A 58 -0.61 2.98 16.12
N VAL A 59 -1.44 3.67 16.89
CA VAL A 59 -1.75 3.36 18.30
C VAL A 59 -2.20 1.90 18.49
N ARG A 60 -2.87 1.28 17.50
CA ARG A 60 -3.25 -0.15 17.60
C ARG A 60 -2.06 -1.09 17.52
N VAL A 61 -1.05 -0.76 16.72
CA VAL A 61 0.22 -1.52 16.66
C VAL A 61 0.91 -1.43 18.01
N ASP A 62 1.01 -0.22 18.56
CA ASP A 62 1.64 0.00 19.86
C ASP A 62 0.87 -0.69 20.99
N ALA A 63 -0.45 -0.81 20.89
CA ALA A 63 -1.26 -1.49 21.90
C ALA A 63 -1.26 -3.03 21.76
N TYR A 64 -1.32 -3.57 20.54
CA TYR A 64 -1.73 -4.96 20.29
C TYR A 64 -0.74 -5.83 19.50
N ALA A 65 0.23 -5.23 18.80
CA ALA A 65 1.23 -6.01 18.07
C ALA A 65 2.17 -6.75 19.03
N SER A 66 2.62 -7.93 18.61
CA SER A 66 3.74 -8.63 19.26
C SER A 66 5.03 -7.80 19.14
N PRO A 67 6.05 -8.05 20.00
CA PRO A 67 7.35 -7.39 19.88
C PRO A 67 7.97 -7.57 18.49
N GLU A 68 7.97 -8.80 17.97
CA GLU A 68 8.47 -9.13 16.64
C GLU A 68 7.76 -8.34 15.54
N LEU A 69 6.42 -8.23 15.58
CA LEU A 69 5.68 -7.46 14.59
C LEU A 69 5.96 -5.95 14.69
N ARG A 70 6.22 -5.41 15.89
CA ARG A 70 6.63 -4.00 16.05
C ARG A 70 8.00 -3.75 15.42
N GLU A 71 8.95 -4.64 15.63
CA GLU A 71 10.26 -4.58 15.00
C GLU A 71 10.15 -4.73 13.48
N TRP A 72 9.31 -5.65 13.01
CA TRP A 72 9.03 -5.82 11.58
C TRP A 72 8.52 -4.52 10.95
N PHE A 73 7.56 -3.83 11.59
CA PHE A 73 7.09 -2.53 11.13
C PHE A 73 8.13 -1.42 11.22
N ALA A 74 9.07 -1.49 12.17
CA ALA A 74 10.17 -0.52 12.24
C ALA A 74 11.14 -0.69 11.06
N ASN A 75 11.39 -1.93 10.65
CA ASN A 75 12.32 -2.25 9.55
C ASN A 75 11.71 -2.06 8.16
N HIS A 76 10.43 -2.44 7.98
CA HIS A 76 9.77 -2.42 6.67
C HIS A 76 8.87 -1.20 6.45
N GLY A 77 8.71 -0.36 7.47
CA GLY A 77 7.75 0.73 7.49
C GLY A 77 6.29 0.25 7.52
N ARG A 78 5.37 1.22 7.45
CA ARG A 78 3.93 0.95 7.34
C ARG A 78 3.28 1.97 6.43
N GLN A 79 3.06 1.56 5.18
CA GLN A 79 2.44 2.41 4.18
C GLN A 79 0.95 2.62 4.48
N THR A 80 0.52 3.87 4.46
CA THR A 80 -0.91 4.22 4.57
C THR A 80 -1.56 4.28 3.19
N PHE A 81 -2.88 4.15 3.11
CA PHE A 81 -3.59 4.29 1.83
C PHE A 81 -3.31 5.65 1.17
N ALA A 82 -3.24 6.74 1.95
CA ALA A 82 -2.93 8.06 1.41
C ALA A 82 -1.53 8.12 0.79
N GLN A 83 -0.53 7.53 1.45
CA GLN A 83 0.83 7.45 0.89
C GLN A 83 0.88 6.58 -0.37
N PHE A 84 0.14 5.48 -0.40
CA PHE A 84 0.03 4.62 -1.57
C PHE A 84 -0.67 5.32 -2.73
N GLU A 85 -1.78 6.01 -2.47
CA GLU A 85 -2.55 6.76 -3.46
C GLU A 85 -1.70 7.88 -4.08
N GLN A 86 -0.84 8.56 -3.32
CA GLN A 86 0.10 9.54 -3.86
C GLN A 86 1.11 8.93 -4.83
N GLN A 87 1.71 7.78 -4.50
CA GLN A 87 2.63 7.07 -5.39
C GLN A 87 1.95 6.58 -6.67
N TYR A 88 0.68 6.20 -6.57
CA TYR A 88 -0.12 5.79 -7.73
C TYR A 88 -0.52 6.98 -8.63
N LEU A 89 -0.63 8.18 -8.04
CA LEU A 89 -0.99 9.41 -8.73
C LEU A 89 0.21 10.14 -9.35
N GLU A 90 1.44 9.83 -8.93
CA GLU A 90 2.63 10.38 -9.59
C GLU A 90 2.63 9.91 -11.05
N PRO A 91 2.40 10.81 -12.02
CA PRO A 91 2.57 10.43 -13.41
C PRO A 91 4.03 10.03 -13.57
N GLU A 92 4.28 8.82 -14.09
CA GLU A 92 5.58 8.45 -14.64
C GLU A 92 6.09 9.69 -15.40
N PRO A 93 7.26 10.25 -15.03
CA PRO A 93 7.76 11.44 -15.72
C PRO A 93 7.76 11.09 -17.19
N ALA A 94 6.97 11.86 -17.97
CA ALA A 94 6.67 11.59 -19.36
C ALA A 94 7.93 11.00 -19.99
N ASN A 95 7.86 9.71 -20.33
CA ASN A 95 8.96 9.01 -20.95
C ASN A 95 9.25 9.83 -22.20
N GLU A 96 10.27 10.68 -22.13
CA GLU A 96 10.61 11.68 -23.13
C GLU A 96 11.03 10.84 -24.33
N GLN A 97 10.05 10.53 -25.19
CA GLN A 97 10.34 9.94 -26.48
C GLN A 97 11.25 10.96 -27.14
N PRO A 98 12.51 10.63 -27.43
CA PRO A 98 13.31 11.53 -28.25
C PRO A 98 12.49 11.79 -29.50
N ASP A 99 12.27 13.07 -29.77
CA ASP A 99 11.76 13.56 -31.04
C ASP A 99 12.67 12.98 -32.15
N GLU A 100 12.30 11.82 -32.66
CA GLU A 100 12.77 11.30 -33.93
C GLU A 100 11.77 11.70 -35.01
N THR A 101 11.61 13.01 -35.20
CA THR A 101 11.15 13.52 -36.48
C THR A 101 12.39 13.69 -37.36
N PRO A 102 12.69 12.78 -38.31
CA PRO A 102 13.57 13.15 -39.40
C PRO A 102 12.81 14.21 -40.20
N TRP A 103 13.15 15.47 -39.91
CA TRP A 103 12.83 16.60 -40.76
C TRP A 103 13.29 16.25 -42.18
N SER A 104 12.33 15.90 -43.03
CA SER A 104 12.50 15.87 -44.47
C SER A 104 12.66 17.33 -44.92
N ALA A 105 13.89 17.86 -44.89
CA ALA A 105 14.30 18.93 -45.79
C ALA A 105 14.79 18.23 -47.06
N ALA A 106 14.14 18.39 -48.20
CA ALA A 106 14.13 19.63 -48.96
C ALA A 106 15.55 20.16 -49.18
N SER A 107 16.22 19.61 -50.21
CA SER A 107 17.00 20.36 -51.22
C SER A 107 17.34 19.43 -52.37
#